data_AF-A0A7C3X842-F1
#
_entry.id   AF-A0A7C3X842-F1
#
_cell.length_a   1.000
_cell.length_b   1.000
_cell.length_c   1.000
_cell.angle_alpha   90.00
_cell.angle_beta   90.00
_cell.angle_gamma   90.00
#
_symmetry.space_group_name_H-M   'P 1'
#
loop_
_entity.id
_entity.type
_entity.pdbx_description
1 polymer ?
#
loop_
_entity_poly.entity_id
_entity_poly.type
_entity_poly.pdbx_seq_one_letter_code
_entity_poly.pdbx_strand_id
1 'polypeptide(L)'
;MRLLPLPETCVYFLSRKRVWRPPRGSPGVSDRPGRGIMAPGIWSAASAPGMEGRRGPCRPDRDINRRTGGIPVRPGKLARNGVVLNPTRRVEGQGSEGVSSVDRDPTEGTRNAWRRAMMVAPFFTPADVLAEALNGRRLGGITLEVRDFKKGRTDRETYFNLYASREGVTSRRPVVQGLFFMGRGEYIKPWMEFRYDPAVSFPGGGDMDLEAERMSREVFELLGSLIPPGGSLMAIYGAEPHPLARETERGLKRDFPPMATPIGYYLWEAGFRWFKDWYFPEGWLEGAMKLQATRPLDEESRARRESEARRRLEEFIAGARRRGAPDPEEARAVSRAENILSELASR
;
A
#
# COMPACT_ATOMS: atom_id res chain seq x y z
N MET A 1 -17.59 39.92 34.91
CA MET A 1 -17.69 39.70 33.45
C MET A 1 -16.98 40.84 32.74
N ARG A 2 -15.72 40.61 32.31
CA ARG A 2 -14.96 41.52 31.44
C ARG A 2 -14.34 40.66 30.35
N LEU A 3 -14.73 40.92 29.10
CA LEU A 3 -14.17 40.30 27.90
C LEU A 3 -12.87 41.04 27.56
N LEU A 4 -11.79 40.29 27.37
CA LEU A 4 -10.54 40.78 26.78
C LEU A 4 -10.49 40.39 25.29
N PRO A 5 -9.98 41.26 24.41
CA PRO A 5 -9.87 40.97 22.99
C PRO A 5 -8.63 40.12 22.68
N LEU A 6 -8.76 39.20 21.73
CA LEU A 6 -7.65 38.46 21.14
C LEU A 6 -6.96 39.32 20.06
N PRO A 7 -5.62 39.30 19.95
CA PRO A 7 -4.94 39.94 18.83
C PRO A 7 -4.90 39.03 17.61
N GLU A 8 -5.39 39.56 16.49
CA GLU A 8 -5.11 39.09 15.15
C GLU A 8 -3.66 39.43 14.78
N THR A 9 -2.89 38.47 14.25
CA THR A 9 -1.78 38.73 13.31
C THR A 9 -1.35 37.42 12.67
N CYS A 10 -1.81 37.20 11.44
CA CYS A 10 -1.32 36.15 10.55
C CYS A 10 -0.16 36.74 9.73
N VAL A 11 1.08 36.37 10.05
CA VAL A 11 2.25 36.73 9.24
C VAL A 11 2.53 35.59 8.25
N TYR A 12 2.33 35.87 6.96
CA TYR A 12 2.74 34.98 5.87
C TYR A 12 4.26 34.92 5.77
N PHE A 13 4.86 33.77 6.09
CA PHE A 13 6.26 33.49 5.76
C PHE A 13 6.37 32.86 4.37
N LEU A 14 6.75 33.66 3.38
CA LEU A 14 7.20 33.21 2.08
C LEU A 14 8.59 32.56 2.20
N SER A 15 8.63 31.24 2.31
CA SER A 15 9.88 30.47 2.26
C SER A 15 10.40 30.41 0.82
N ARG A 16 11.50 31.11 0.54
CA ARG A 16 12.25 31.01 -0.71
C ARG A 16 12.90 29.63 -0.81
N LYS A 17 12.47 28.81 -1.78
CA LYS A 17 13.14 27.57 -2.16
C LYS A 17 14.53 27.87 -2.71
N ARG A 18 15.59 27.35 -2.06
CA ARG A 18 16.93 27.28 -2.64
C ARG A 18 16.97 26.16 -3.67
N VAL A 19 17.26 26.54 -4.91
CA VAL A 19 17.58 25.62 -6.00
C VAL A 19 18.97 25.03 -5.71
N TRP A 20 19.04 23.72 -5.53
CA TRP A 20 20.31 23.00 -5.49
C TRP A 20 20.94 23.02 -6.90
N ARG A 21 22.15 23.56 -7.01
CA ARG A 21 22.99 23.47 -8.21
C ARG A 21 24.20 22.59 -7.88
N PRO A 22 24.58 21.63 -8.73
CA PRO A 22 25.83 20.91 -8.55
C PRO A 22 27.02 21.88 -8.71
N PRO A 23 28.15 21.65 -8.01
CA PRO A 23 29.33 22.49 -8.13
C PRO A 23 29.89 22.41 -9.56
N ARG A 24 30.09 23.58 -10.17
CA ARG A 24 30.88 23.72 -11.40
C ARG A 24 32.34 23.51 -11.03
N GLY A 25 32.97 22.51 -11.64
CA GLY A 25 34.42 22.38 -11.62
C GLY A 25 35.06 23.60 -12.27
N SER A 26 36.05 24.17 -11.60
CA SER A 26 36.91 25.23 -12.13
C SER A 26 38.29 24.66 -12.51
N PRO A 27 39.01 25.33 -13.42
CA PRO A 27 40.01 24.72 -14.29
C PRO A 27 41.45 24.85 -13.74
N GLY A 28 42.34 23.98 -14.20
CA GLY A 28 43.79 24.06 -13.98
C GLY A 28 44.51 22.98 -14.79
N VAL A 29 44.89 23.27 -16.04
CA VAL A 29 46.26 23.62 -16.50
C VAL A 29 47.11 22.39 -16.81
N SER A 30 47.59 22.42 -18.06
CA SER A 30 48.40 21.46 -18.80
C SER A 30 49.88 21.46 -18.40
N ASP A 31 50.56 20.34 -18.61
CA ASP A 31 51.75 20.27 -19.49
C ASP A 31 52.17 18.82 -19.86
N ARG A 32 51.99 18.49 -21.15
CA ARG A 32 52.79 17.73 -22.16
C ARG A 32 53.77 16.58 -21.77
N PRO A 33 54.29 15.79 -22.75
CA PRO A 33 53.76 15.29 -24.03
C PRO A 33 54.05 13.78 -24.30
N GLY A 34 53.37 13.16 -25.27
CA GLY A 34 53.80 11.84 -25.78
C GLY A 34 52.89 11.16 -26.81
N ARG A 35 53.08 11.52 -28.09
CA ARG A 35 52.97 10.73 -29.35
C ARG A 35 51.86 9.66 -29.50
N GLY A 36 51.10 9.77 -30.60
CA GLY A 36 50.33 8.64 -31.15
C GLY A 36 49.30 9.06 -32.19
N ILE A 37 49.76 9.21 -33.43
CA ILE A 37 48.97 9.52 -34.63
C ILE A 37 48.05 8.32 -34.98
N MET A 38 46.74 8.57 -35.20
CA MET A 38 45.96 8.03 -36.33
C MET A 38 44.60 8.76 -36.41
N ALA A 39 44.27 9.24 -37.61
CA ALA A 39 43.02 9.92 -37.98
C ALA A 39 42.11 8.94 -38.78
N PRO A 40 40.96 9.36 -39.35
CA PRO A 40 39.65 9.05 -38.77
C PRO A 40 38.74 8.22 -39.70
N GLY A 41 37.85 7.44 -39.07
CA GLY A 41 36.72 6.79 -39.75
C GLY A 41 35.47 7.65 -39.70
N ILE A 42 35.08 8.15 -40.86
CA ILE A 42 33.86 8.90 -41.16
C ILE A 42 32.64 7.96 -41.04
N TRP A 43 31.62 8.34 -40.27
CA TRP A 43 30.24 7.86 -40.49
C TRP A 43 29.28 9.03 -40.56
N SER A 44 28.61 9.07 -41.70
CA SER A 44 27.75 10.14 -42.19
C SER A 44 26.34 10.03 -41.60
N ALA A 45 25.77 11.18 -41.24
CA ALA A 45 24.36 11.32 -40.93
C ALA A 45 23.57 11.37 -42.24
N ALA A 46 22.64 10.42 -42.42
CA ALA A 46 21.67 10.46 -43.51
C ALA A 46 20.32 10.92 -42.96
N SER A 47 19.85 12.03 -43.52
CA SER A 47 18.52 12.59 -43.40
C SER A 47 17.46 11.68 -44.02
N ALA A 48 16.26 11.67 -43.44
CA ALA A 48 15.04 11.21 -44.11
C ALA A 48 13.86 12.13 -43.73
N PRO A 49 12.85 12.27 -44.61
CA PRO A 49 12.10 13.51 -44.81
C PRO A 49 10.76 13.56 -44.08
N GLY A 50 10.19 14.77 -44.07
CA GLY A 50 8.97 15.14 -43.36
C GLY A 50 7.71 14.37 -43.76
N MET A 51 6.81 14.26 -42.77
CA MET A 51 5.39 14.02 -42.98
C MET A 51 4.60 15.15 -42.31
N GLU A 52 4.12 16.06 -43.15
CA GLU A 52 2.91 16.84 -42.91
C GLU A 52 1.69 15.92 -42.99
N GLY A 53 0.72 16.08 -42.09
CA GLY A 53 -0.64 15.66 -42.41
C GLY A 53 -1.60 15.41 -41.24
N ARG A 54 -2.54 16.36 -41.12
CA ARG A 54 -3.97 16.16 -40.77
C ARG A 54 -4.33 16.03 -39.29
N ARG A 55 -4.67 17.18 -38.71
CA ARG A 55 -5.62 17.31 -37.60
C ARG A 55 -7.03 17.03 -38.12
N GLY A 56 -7.69 16.00 -37.61
CA GLY A 56 -9.13 15.77 -37.78
C GLY A 56 -9.92 16.43 -36.64
N PRO A 57 -11.18 16.86 -36.88
CA PRO A 57 -11.98 17.57 -35.89
C PRO A 57 -12.60 16.62 -34.86
N CYS A 58 -12.58 17.05 -33.60
CA CYS A 58 -13.34 16.45 -32.49
C CYS A 58 -14.84 16.48 -32.79
N ARG A 59 -15.52 15.33 -32.67
CA ARG A 59 -16.99 15.26 -32.60
C ARG A 59 -17.42 15.40 -31.14
N PRO A 60 -18.50 16.13 -30.84
CA PRO A 60 -19.07 16.17 -29.50
C PRO A 60 -19.92 14.93 -29.22
N ASP A 61 -19.80 14.44 -27.99
CA ASP A 61 -20.64 13.38 -27.42
C ASP A 61 -22.11 13.80 -27.40
N ARG A 62 -22.97 12.84 -27.77
CA ARG A 62 -24.43 12.97 -27.71
C ARG A 62 -24.94 12.65 -26.33
N ASP A 63 -25.85 13.52 -25.88
CA ASP A 63 -26.86 13.28 -24.86
C ASP A 63 -27.51 11.89 -24.98
N ILE A 64 -27.56 11.15 -23.87
CA ILE A 64 -28.59 10.13 -23.64
C ILE A 64 -29.28 10.47 -22.33
N ASN A 65 -30.50 10.97 -22.49
CA ASN A 65 -31.47 11.17 -21.45
C ASN A 65 -32.51 10.03 -21.53
N ARG A 66 -33.00 9.62 -20.36
CA ARG A 66 -34.35 9.09 -20.08
C ARG A 66 -34.72 7.62 -20.34
N ARG A 67 -35.33 7.09 -19.26
CA ARG A 67 -36.53 6.22 -19.16
C ARG A 67 -36.27 4.75 -19.52
N THR A 68 -36.82 3.73 -18.88
CA THR A 68 -37.98 3.52 -17.99
C THR A 68 -37.84 2.06 -17.52
N GLY A 69 -38.10 1.70 -16.26
CA GLY A 69 -39.39 1.10 -15.88
C GLY A 69 -39.30 -0.43 -15.77
N GLY A 70 -39.90 -1.00 -14.72
CA GLY A 70 -40.18 -2.45 -14.65
C GLY A 70 -39.75 -3.12 -13.35
N ILE A 71 -40.55 -2.95 -12.29
CA ILE A 71 -40.55 -3.82 -11.11
C ILE A 71 -41.50 -4.99 -11.41
N PRO A 72 -41.08 -6.26 -11.34
CA PRO A 72 -42.01 -7.37 -11.21
C PRO A 72 -42.15 -7.77 -9.73
N VAL A 73 -43.39 -7.70 -9.26
CA VAL A 73 -43.88 -8.23 -7.98
C VAL A 73 -43.88 -9.76 -8.04
N ARG A 74 -43.30 -10.43 -7.04
CA ARG A 74 -43.43 -11.89 -6.83
C ARG A 74 -44.68 -12.21 -5.99
N PRO A 75 -45.43 -13.27 -6.29
CA PRO A 75 -46.25 -13.94 -5.29
C PRO A 75 -45.59 -15.25 -4.82
N GLY A 76 -45.69 -15.55 -3.53
CA GLY A 76 -45.28 -16.84 -2.98
C GLY A 76 -45.35 -16.91 -1.45
N LYS A 77 -46.52 -17.27 -0.91
CA LYS A 77 -46.70 -17.78 0.45
C LYS A 77 -47.61 -19.01 0.39
N LEU A 78 -47.11 -20.15 0.89
CA LEU A 78 -47.81 -21.28 1.54
C LEU A 78 -46.69 -22.30 1.90
N ALA A 79 -46.32 -22.44 3.19
CA ALA A 79 -46.79 -23.45 4.17
C ALA A 79 -46.46 -24.91 3.77
N ARG A 80 -46.10 -25.88 4.61
CA ARG A 80 -45.81 -26.08 6.04
C ARG A 80 -45.30 -27.55 6.18
N ASN A 81 -44.85 -27.94 7.38
CA ASN A 81 -44.54 -29.31 7.87
C ASN A 81 -43.07 -29.75 7.63
N GLY A 82 -42.23 -30.11 8.61
CA GLY A 82 -42.42 -30.47 10.02
C GLY A 82 -42.29 -31.99 10.20
N VAL A 83 -41.08 -32.48 10.54
CA VAL A 83 -40.87 -33.74 11.30
C VAL A 83 -39.57 -33.60 12.11
N VAL A 84 -39.72 -33.69 13.42
CA VAL A 84 -38.70 -33.93 14.44
C VAL A 84 -38.53 -35.45 14.57
N LEU A 85 -37.30 -35.97 14.71
CA LEU A 85 -36.94 -37.04 15.67
C LEU A 85 -35.40 -37.18 15.75
N ASN A 86 -34.91 -37.08 16.98
CA ASN A 86 -33.58 -37.48 17.52
C ASN A 86 -33.76 -38.90 18.17
N PRO A 87 -32.78 -39.62 18.78
CA PRO A 87 -31.37 -39.30 19.05
C PRO A 87 -30.38 -40.51 18.93
N THR A 88 -29.18 -40.32 19.50
CA THR A 88 -28.20 -41.26 20.08
C THR A 88 -27.23 -42.05 19.17
N ARG A 89 -25.94 -41.66 19.22
CA ARG A 89 -24.88 -42.58 19.66
C ARG A 89 -23.69 -41.84 20.27
N ARG A 90 -23.41 -42.21 21.52
CA ARG A 90 -22.28 -41.83 22.37
C ARG A 90 -21.13 -42.79 22.04
N VAL A 91 -19.95 -42.28 21.70
CA VAL A 91 -18.70 -43.04 21.73
C VAL A 91 -17.71 -42.21 22.52
N GLU A 92 -17.31 -42.77 23.66
CA GLU A 92 -16.21 -42.31 24.49
C GLU A 92 -14.90 -42.64 23.80
N GLY A 93 -13.98 -41.68 23.75
CA GLY A 93 -12.64 -41.83 23.21
C GLY A 93 -11.67 -40.96 24.00
N GLN A 94 -10.76 -41.63 24.70
CA GLN A 94 -9.80 -41.11 25.66
C GLN A 94 -8.69 -40.26 25.02
N GLY A 95 -8.31 -39.19 25.72
CA GLY A 95 -6.92 -38.88 26.09
C GLY A 95 -5.91 -38.55 25.00
N SER A 96 -5.55 -37.26 24.90
CA SER A 96 -4.16 -36.85 24.74
C SER A 96 -4.00 -35.40 25.20
N GLU A 97 -3.14 -35.21 26.21
CA GLU A 97 -2.69 -33.90 26.69
C GLU A 97 -1.94 -33.17 25.57
N GLY A 98 -2.60 -32.18 24.97
CA GLY A 98 -1.98 -31.22 24.06
C GLY A 98 -1.54 -30.00 24.85
N VAL A 99 -0.23 -29.77 24.89
CA VAL A 99 0.38 -28.51 25.36
C VAL A 99 -0.26 -27.37 24.58
N SER A 100 -1.09 -26.60 25.27
CA SER A 100 -1.69 -25.35 24.79
C SER A 100 -0.56 -24.33 24.59
N SER A 101 -0.02 -24.27 23.38
CA SER A 101 0.62 -23.06 22.88
C SER A 101 -0.50 -22.06 22.67
N VAL A 102 -0.71 -21.21 23.67
CA VAL A 102 -1.63 -20.07 23.57
C VAL A 102 -1.23 -19.27 22.33
N ASP A 103 -2.05 -19.37 21.29
CA ASP A 103 -2.07 -18.45 20.15
C ASP A 103 -2.33 -17.06 20.71
N ARG A 104 -1.25 -16.35 21.04
CA ARG A 104 -1.33 -14.92 21.32
C ARG A 104 -1.63 -14.25 20.00
N ASP A 105 -2.83 -13.67 19.91
CA ASP A 105 -3.21 -12.78 18.81
C ASP A 105 -2.08 -11.75 18.61
N PRO A 106 -1.36 -11.77 17.47
CA PRO A 106 -0.25 -10.85 17.23
C PRO A 106 -0.69 -9.38 17.25
N THR A 107 -2.01 -9.10 17.19
CA THR A 107 -2.57 -7.76 17.33
C THR A 107 -2.73 -7.30 18.79
N GLU A 108 -2.67 -8.20 19.78
CA GLU A 108 -2.84 -7.85 21.18
C GLU A 108 -1.60 -7.13 21.75
N GLY A 109 -0.40 -7.50 21.29
CA GLY A 109 0.85 -6.82 21.62
C GLY A 109 0.88 -5.36 21.14
N THR A 110 0.40 -5.11 19.91
CA THR A 110 0.38 -3.78 19.28
C THR A 110 -0.79 -2.90 19.72
N ARG A 111 -1.97 -3.47 20.00
CA ARG A 111 -3.07 -2.73 20.66
C ARG A 111 -2.67 -2.23 22.04
N ASN A 112 -1.90 -3.04 22.78
CA ASN A 112 -1.37 -2.66 24.08
C ASN A 112 -0.29 -1.58 24.00
N ALA A 113 0.55 -1.58 22.95
CA ALA A 113 1.53 -0.51 22.72
C ALA A 113 0.85 0.85 22.50
N TRP A 114 -0.20 0.93 21.67
CA TRP A 114 -0.97 2.17 21.46
C TRP A 114 -1.66 2.68 22.73
N ARG A 115 -2.31 1.79 23.48
CA ARG A 115 -2.97 2.15 24.75
C ARG A 115 -1.97 2.60 25.82
N ARG A 116 -0.80 1.96 25.92
CA ARG A 116 0.26 2.37 26.87
C ARG A 116 0.91 3.69 26.45
N ALA A 117 1.22 3.86 25.17
CA ALA A 117 1.80 5.10 24.63
C ALA A 117 0.86 6.30 24.79
N MET A 118 -0.46 6.11 24.66
CA MET A 118 -1.45 7.18 24.84
C MET A 118 -1.79 7.50 26.30
N MET A 119 -1.60 6.56 27.25
CA MET A 119 -2.05 6.76 28.64
C MET A 119 -0.96 7.18 29.62
N VAL A 120 0.35 7.07 29.31
CA VAL A 120 1.37 7.18 30.39
C VAL A 120 2.58 8.10 30.11
N ALA A 121 2.81 8.65 28.91
CA ALA A 121 4.00 9.51 28.74
C ALA A 121 3.83 10.68 27.76
N PRO A 122 4.04 11.95 28.18
CA PRO A 122 3.97 13.14 27.32
C PRO A 122 5.12 13.30 26.32
N PHE A 123 5.90 12.24 26.01
CA PHE A 123 7.15 12.37 25.23
C PHE A 123 7.36 11.36 24.09
N PHE A 124 6.38 10.52 23.72
CA PHE A 124 6.58 9.62 22.58
C PHE A 124 6.63 10.40 21.27
N THR A 125 7.78 10.34 20.60
CA THR A 125 7.94 10.82 19.23
C THR A 125 7.42 9.77 18.23
N PRO A 126 7.09 10.15 16.99
CA PRO A 126 6.76 9.17 15.95
C PRO A 126 7.87 8.15 15.71
N ALA A 127 9.14 8.51 15.96
CA ALA A 127 10.28 7.61 15.83
C ALA A 127 10.28 6.52 16.92
N ASP A 128 9.95 6.88 18.16
CA ASP A 128 9.88 5.92 19.27
C ASP A 128 8.79 4.86 19.02
N VAL A 129 7.63 5.28 18.53
CA VAL A 129 6.53 4.37 18.16
C VAL A 129 6.98 3.36 17.09
N LEU A 130 7.69 3.82 16.06
CA LEU A 130 8.20 2.95 15.00
C LEU A 130 9.29 2.00 15.54
N ALA A 131 10.21 2.50 16.35
CA ALA A 131 11.28 1.70 16.94
C ALA A 131 10.72 0.59 17.82
N GLU A 132 9.78 0.90 18.71
CA GLU A 132 9.14 -0.09 19.59
C GLU A 132 8.37 -1.15 18.81
N ALA A 133 7.67 -0.74 17.75
CA ALA A 133 6.84 -1.65 16.98
C ALA A 133 7.64 -2.55 16.03
N LEU A 134 8.71 -2.03 15.39
CA LEU A 134 9.36 -2.68 14.26
C LEU A 134 10.77 -3.22 14.55
N ASN A 135 11.55 -2.61 15.45
CA ASN A 135 12.91 -3.10 15.71
C ASN A 135 12.92 -4.49 16.33
N GLY A 136 13.76 -5.36 15.79
CA GLY A 136 13.93 -6.73 16.30
C GLY A 136 12.81 -7.69 15.90
N ARG A 137 11.81 -7.24 15.11
CA ARG A 137 10.77 -8.14 14.59
C ARG A 137 11.38 -9.14 13.63
N ARG A 138 11.07 -10.42 13.81
CA ARG A 138 11.55 -11.51 12.95
C ARG A 138 10.54 -11.77 11.83
N LEU A 139 11.06 -12.00 10.63
CA LEU A 139 10.32 -12.41 9.44
C LEU A 139 11.11 -13.54 8.80
N GLY A 140 10.64 -14.78 8.97
CA GLY A 140 11.42 -15.98 8.64
C GLY A 140 12.88 -15.91 9.14
N GLY A 141 13.84 -15.96 8.21
CA GLY A 141 15.28 -15.94 8.49
C GLY A 141 15.91 -14.56 8.70
N ILE A 142 15.12 -13.47 8.68
CA ILE A 142 15.63 -12.10 8.85
C ILE A 142 15.02 -11.43 10.09
N THR A 143 15.67 -10.37 10.54
CA THR A 143 15.20 -9.43 11.56
C THR A 143 15.06 -8.05 10.96
N LEU A 144 14.05 -7.30 11.36
CA LEU A 144 13.80 -5.94 10.92
C LEU A 144 14.49 -4.90 11.79
N GLU A 145 15.03 -3.87 11.16
CA GLU A 145 15.74 -2.76 11.83
C GLU A 145 15.29 -1.43 11.23
N VAL A 146 14.60 -0.60 12.02
CA VAL A 146 14.22 0.75 11.64
C VAL A 146 15.32 1.75 12.04
N ARG A 147 15.77 2.55 11.08
CA ARG A 147 16.89 3.49 11.20
C ARG A 147 16.63 4.76 10.37
N ASP A 148 17.63 5.64 10.36
CA ASP A 148 17.69 6.87 9.53
C ASP A 148 16.50 7.82 9.73
N PHE A 149 16.05 7.97 10.97
CA PHE A 149 14.94 8.87 11.26
C PHE A 149 15.24 10.31 10.87
N LYS A 150 14.29 10.95 10.20
CA LYS A 150 14.35 12.37 9.87
C LYS A 150 13.01 13.02 10.16
N LYS A 151 13.02 14.16 10.86
CA LYS A 151 11.81 14.93 11.15
C LYS A 151 11.03 15.26 9.87
N GLY A 152 9.71 15.05 9.92
CA GLY A 152 8.78 15.43 8.86
C GLY A 152 8.44 16.92 8.86
N ARG A 153 7.29 17.28 8.29
CA ARG A 153 6.81 18.67 8.23
C ARG A 153 6.33 19.17 9.59
N THR A 154 5.84 18.26 10.42
CA THR A 154 5.39 18.52 11.78
C THR A 154 6.24 17.74 12.78
N ASP A 155 6.11 18.06 14.06
CA ASP A 155 6.67 17.29 15.18
C ASP A 155 6.04 15.90 15.35
N ARG A 156 4.89 15.67 14.70
CA ARG A 156 4.17 14.39 14.71
C ARG A 156 4.40 13.55 13.45
N GLU A 157 5.33 13.96 12.59
CA GLU A 157 5.77 13.24 11.40
C GLU A 157 7.24 12.84 11.50
N THR A 158 7.56 11.62 11.06
CA THR A 158 8.96 11.19 10.87
C THR A 158 9.11 10.37 9.59
N TYR A 159 10.15 10.67 8.83
CA TYR A 159 10.68 9.77 7.81
C TYR A 159 11.47 8.66 8.48
N PHE A 160 11.42 7.46 7.93
CA PHE A 160 12.16 6.31 8.43
C PHE A 160 12.55 5.36 7.28
N ASN A 161 13.59 4.57 7.53
CA ASN A 161 13.98 3.46 6.68
C ASN A 161 13.92 2.16 7.48
N LEU A 162 13.29 1.13 6.94
CA LEU A 162 13.26 -0.22 7.50
C LEU A 162 14.20 -1.11 6.69
N TYR A 163 15.17 -1.70 7.36
CA TYR A 163 16.14 -2.62 6.76
C TYR A 163 15.87 -4.05 7.21
N ALA A 164 16.29 -5.00 6.38
CA ALA A 164 16.39 -6.40 6.76
C ALA A 164 17.80 -6.68 7.32
N SER A 165 17.90 -7.57 8.30
CA SER A 165 19.15 -7.96 8.95
C SER A 165 19.19 -9.47 9.06
N ARG A 166 20.31 -10.07 8.65
CA ARG A 166 20.54 -11.52 8.76
C ARG A 166 21.91 -11.73 9.38
N GLU A 167 21.95 -12.49 10.48
CA GLU A 167 23.20 -12.81 11.18
C GLU A 167 24.02 -11.56 11.56
N GLY A 168 23.33 -10.48 11.94
CA GLY A 168 23.95 -9.18 12.29
C GLY A 168 24.40 -8.34 11.09
N VAL A 169 24.18 -8.81 9.86
CA VAL A 169 24.47 -8.07 8.63
C VAL A 169 23.19 -7.39 8.11
N THR A 170 23.18 -6.06 8.10
CA THR A 170 22.07 -5.25 7.56
C THR A 170 22.10 -5.19 6.03
N SER A 171 20.92 -5.17 5.40
CA SER A 171 20.75 -5.02 3.95
C SER A 171 21.29 -3.68 3.44
N ARG A 172 21.77 -3.66 2.20
CA ARG A 172 22.35 -2.46 1.55
C ARG A 172 21.31 -1.37 1.31
N ARG A 173 20.07 -1.77 1.06
CA ARG A 173 18.93 -0.88 0.82
C ARG A 173 17.81 -1.22 1.80
N PRO A 174 17.00 -0.25 2.18
CA PRO A 174 15.82 -0.50 2.99
C PRO A 174 14.75 -1.25 2.19
N VAL A 175 14.02 -2.13 2.87
CA VAL A 175 12.83 -2.81 2.33
C VAL A 175 11.61 -1.90 2.36
N VAL A 176 11.57 -0.94 3.29
CA VAL A 176 10.54 0.10 3.36
C VAL A 176 11.19 1.46 3.56
N GLN A 177 10.79 2.43 2.75
CA GLN A 177 11.12 3.84 2.97
C GLN A 177 9.81 4.59 3.19
N GLY A 178 9.63 5.16 4.37
CA GLY A 178 8.33 5.67 4.78
C GLY A 178 8.35 7.04 5.43
N LEU A 179 7.17 7.64 5.46
CA LEU A 179 6.79 8.81 6.25
C LEU A 179 5.61 8.39 7.12
N PHE A 180 5.81 8.43 8.44
CA PHE A 180 4.78 8.09 9.41
C PHE A 180 4.28 9.35 10.12
N PHE A 181 2.97 9.51 10.18
CA PHE A 181 2.30 10.51 10.99
C PHE A 181 1.50 9.82 12.10
N MET A 182 1.80 10.17 13.35
CA MET A 182 1.20 9.50 14.51
C MET A 182 -0.22 10.01 14.88
N GLY A 183 -0.85 10.82 14.04
CA GLY A 183 -2.16 11.42 14.33
C GLY A 183 -2.07 12.72 15.11
N ARG A 184 -3.16 13.50 15.17
CA ARG A 184 -3.30 14.70 16.02
C ARG A 184 -4.75 14.84 16.50
N GLY A 185 -4.93 14.70 17.82
CA GLY A 185 -6.24 14.74 18.45
C GLY A 185 -7.17 13.64 17.94
N GLU A 186 -8.48 13.85 18.07
CA GLU A 186 -9.48 12.86 17.65
C GLU A 186 -9.75 12.88 16.14
N TYR A 187 -9.46 14.00 15.48
CA TYR A 187 -9.90 14.29 14.11
C TYR A 187 -8.89 13.86 13.04
N ILE A 188 -7.58 13.97 13.31
CA ILE A 188 -6.56 13.61 12.32
C ILE A 188 -5.96 12.25 12.70
N LYS A 189 -6.44 11.21 12.04
CA LYS A 189 -6.01 9.83 12.30
C LYS A 189 -4.56 9.60 11.84
N PRO A 190 -3.83 8.65 12.46
CA PRO A 190 -2.51 8.26 11.98
C PRO A 190 -2.54 7.76 10.54
N TRP A 191 -1.47 8.03 9.82
CA TRP A 191 -1.27 7.51 8.48
C TRP A 191 0.20 7.24 8.21
N MET A 192 0.46 6.36 7.25
CA MET A 192 1.81 6.08 6.76
C MET A 192 1.82 6.06 5.25
N GLU A 193 2.74 6.81 4.67
CA GLU A 193 3.08 6.74 3.25
C GLU A 193 4.41 6.01 3.10
N PHE A 194 4.52 5.06 2.18
CA PHE A 194 5.76 4.31 2.03
C PHE A 194 5.99 3.76 0.62
N ARG A 195 7.26 3.55 0.29
CA ARG A 195 7.73 2.69 -0.80
C ARG A 195 8.08 1.33 -0.22
N TYR A 196 7.74 0.27 -0.93
CA TYR A 196 8.08 -1.10 -0.58
C TYR A 196 8.92 -1.72 -1.70
N ASP A 197 10.10 -2.21 -1.35
CA ASP A 197 10.96 -2.97 -2.24
C ASP A 197 11.29 -4.32 -1.59
N PRO A 198 10.70 -5.43 -2.08
CA PRO A 198 10.96 -6.75 -1.52
C PRO A 198 12.34 -7.29 -1.91
N ALA A 199 13.05 -6.68 -2.86
CA ALA A 199 14.37 -7.13 -3.27
C ALA A 199 15.45 -6.69 -2.26
N VAL A 200 15.91 -7.63 -1.45
CA VAL A 200 16.91 -7.44 -0.40
C VAL A 200 18.28 -7.89 -0.88
N SER A 201 19.27 -7.02 -0.76
CA SER A 201 20.66 -7.38 -1.01
C SER A 201 21.52 -7.12 0.22
N PHE A 202 22.43 -8.05 0.53
CA PHE A 202 23.32 -7.96 1.68
C PHE A 202 24.77 -7.70 1.27
N PRO A 203 25.57 -7.01 2.10
CA PRO A 203 27.03 -7.04 1.98
C PRO A 203 27.55 -8.49 2.01
N GLY A 204 28.44 -8.86 1.08
CA GLY A 204 28.96 -10.23 0.97
C GLY A 204 28.10 -11.22 0.17
N GLY A 205 26.93 -10.80 -0.33
CA GLY A 205 26.03 -11.63 -1.15
C GLY A 205 24.87 -12.23 -0.36
N GLY A 206 24.13 -13.15 -0.99
CA GLY A 206 22.94 -13.77 -0.41
C GLY A 206 21.67 -12.93 -0.56
N ASP A 207 21.48 -12.35 -1.74
CA ASP A 207 20.28 -11.61 -2.11
C ASP A 207 19.03 -12.49 -1.96
N MET A 208 17.91 -11.87 -1.59
CA MET A 208 16.62 -12.54 -1.45
C MET A 208 15.50 -11.61 -1.91
N ASP A 209 14.35 -12.20 -2.24
CA ASP A 209 13.15 -11.48 -2.60
C ASP A 209 12.04 -11.84 -1.61
N LEU A 210 11.65 -10.88 -0.77
CA LEU A 210 10.62 -11.11 0.26
C LEU A 210 9.27 -11.52 -0.34
N GLU A 211 8.98 -11.17 -1.59
CA GLU A 211 7.78 -11.63 -2.28
C GLU A 211 7.89 -13.11 -2.64
N ALA A 212 9.03 -13.52 -3.21
CA ALA A 212 9.29 -14.92 -3.56
C ALA A 212 9.31 -15.82 -2.30
N GLU A 213 9.84 -15.29 -1.20
CA GLU A 213 9.89 -15.95 0.11
C GLU A 213 8.57 -15.84 0.91
N ARG A 214 7.51 -15.25 0.32
CA ARG A 214 6.18 -15.08 0.93
C ARG A 214 6.15 -14.26 2.23
N MET A 215 7.12 -13.38 2.42
CA MET A 215 7.25 -12.51 3.60
C MET A 215 6.61 -11.12 3.40
N SER A 216 6.24 -10.74 2.18
CA SER A 216 5.60 -9.44 1.91
C SER A 216 4.34 -9.23 2.74
N ARG A 217 3.50 -10.25 2.87
CA ARG A 217 2.28 -10.19 3.66
C ARG A 217 2.58 -9.77 5.11
N GLU A 218 3.54 -10.42 5.75
CA GLU A 218 3.92 -10.15 7.13
C GLU A 218 4.47 -8.71 7.31
N VAL A 219 5.21 -8.19 6.32
CA VAL A 219 5.64 -6.78 6.32
C VAL A 219 4.43 -5.85 6.33
N PHE A 220 3.45 -6.07 5.47
CA PHE A 220 2.24 -5.24 5.39
C PHE A 220 1.36 -5.36 6.64
N GLU A 221 1.26 -6.55 7.24
CA GLU A 221 0.57 -6.76 8.51
C GLU A 221 1.25 -5.99 9.66
N LEU A 222 2.59 -6.04 9.74
CA LEU A 222 3.37 -5.28 10.73
C LEU A 222 3.17 -3.77 10.56
N LEU A 223 3.27 -3.25 9.35
CA LEU A 223 2.99 -1.82 9.08
C LEU A 223 1.53 -1.47 9.38
N GLY A 224 0.59 -2.35 9.04
CA GLY A 224 -0.84 -2.18 9.30
C GLY A 224 -1.19 -2.17 10.79
N SER A 225 -0.43 -2.87 11.62
CA SER A 225 -0.61 -2.89 13.08
C SER A 225 -0.34 -1.53 13.75
N LEU A 226 0.45 -0.69 13.10
CA LEU A 226 0.69 0.71 13.51
C LEU A 226 -0.48 1.64 13.18
N ILE A 227 -1.47 1.17 12.41
CA ILE A 227 -2.57 2.02 11.95
C ILE A 227 -3.85 1.65 12.72
N PRO A 228 -4.36 2.56 13.57
CA PRO A 228 -5.60 2.31 14.29
C PRO A 228 -6.82 2.42 13.36
N PRO A 229 -8.02 2.04 13.84
CA PRO A 229 -9.28 2.30 13.15
C PRO A 229 -9.40 3.74 12.62
N GLY A 230 -9.82 3.89 11.35
CA GLY A 230 -9.90 5.16 10.64
C GLY A 230 -8.56 5.71 10.11
N GLY A 231 -7.42 5.12 10.48
CA GLY A 231 -6.11 5.45 9.93
C GLY A 231 -5.88 4.84 8.54
N SER A 232 -4.84 5.31 7.85
CA SER A 232 -4.55 4.90 6.46
C SER A 232 -3.11 4.47 6.20
N LEU A 233 -2.94 3.48 5.31
CA LEU A 233 -1.68 3.17 4.64
C LEU A 233 -1.74 3.67 3.20
N MET A 234 -0.62 4.18 2.69
CA MET A 234 -0.47 4.68 1.33
C MET A 234 0.79 4.09 0.72
N ALA A 235 0.64 3.04 -0.08
CA ALA A 235 1.76 2.39 -0.74
C ALA A 235 2.02 3.05 -2.10
N ILE A 236 3.23 3.55 -2.29
CA ILE A 236 3.68 4.12 -3.56
C ILE A 236 3.90 3.00 -4.58
N TYR A 237 3.42 3.20 -5.81
CA TYR A 237 3.61 2.24 -6.91
C TYR A 237 4.06 2.92 -8.21
N GLY A 238 4.49 2.10 -9.17
CA GLY A 238 4.84 2.47 -10.56
C GLY A 238 6.17 3.19 -10.79
N ALA A 239 6.83 3.69 -9.75
CA ALA A 239 8.24 4.06 -9.83
C ALA A 239 9.18 2.89 -9.48
N GLU A 240 8.67 1.85 -8.82
CA GLU A 240 9.48 0.76 -8.31
C GLU A 240 9.74 -0.31 -9.39
N PRO A 241 10.97 -0.85 -9.46
CA PRO A 241 11.35 -1.80 -10.51
C PRO A 241 10.74 -3.19 -10.31
N HIS A 242 10.29 -3.52 -9.09
CA HIS A 242 9.84 -4.86 -8.74
C HIS A 242 8.52 -5.26 -9.46
N PRO A 243 8.38 -6.51 -9.94
CA PRO A 243 7.16 -6.99 -10.61
C PRO A 243 5.87 -6.75 -9.84
N LEU A 244 5.89 -6.85 -8.51
CA LEU A 244 4.75 -6.58 -7.63
C LEU A 244 4.15 -5.18 -7.82
N ALA A 245 5.01 -4.16 -7.87
CA ALA A 245 4.56 -2.77 -8.03
C ALA A 245 4.07 -2.50 -9.45
N ARG A 246 4.75 -3.10 -10.45
CA ARG A 246 4.37 -2.98 -11.86
C ARG A 246 3.04 -3.68 -12.17
N GLU A 247 2.82 -4.86 -11.61
CA GLU A 247 1.53 -5.58 -11.73
C GLU A 247 0.41 -4.78 -11.06
N THR A 248 0.67 -4.17 -9.90
CA THR A 248 -0.31 -3.27 -9.27
C THR A 248 -0.67 -2.10 -10.18
N GLU A 249 0.33 -1.40 -10.71
CA GLU A 249 0.12 -0.26 -11.62
C GLU A 249 -0.68 -0.66 -12.87
N ARG A 250 -0.28 -1.75 -13.55
CA ARG A 250 -0.99 -2.23 -14.75
C ARG A 250 -2.41 -2.65 -14.44
N GLY A 251 -2.64 -3.35 -13.33
CA GLY A 251 -3.96 -3.74 -12.89
C GLY A 251 -4.88 -2.54 -12.65
N LEU A 252 -4.39 -1.52 -11.93
CA LEU A 252 -5.15 -0.29 -11.69
C LEU A 252 -5.47 0.45 -13.00
N LYS A 253 -4.51 0.56 -13.93
CA LYS A 253 -4.73 1.14 -15.26
C LYS A 253 -5.75 0.38 -16.11
N ARG A 254 -5.98 -0.90 -15.80
CA ARG A 254 -6.98 -1.78 -16.43
C ARG A 254 -8.29 -1.85 -15.64
N ASP A 255 -8.47 -0.98 -14.65
CA ASP A 255 -9.65 -0.92 -13.79
C ASP A 255 -9.90 -2.22 -12.99
N PHE A 256 -8.83 -2.93 -12.62
CA PHE A 256 -8.95 -4.02 -11.66
C PHE A 256 -9.39 -3.46 -10.30
N PRO A 257 -10.27 -4.17 -9.55
CA PRO A 257 -10.59 -3.77 -8.18
C PRO A 257 -9.30 -3.57 -7.37
N PRO A 258 -9.14 -2.45 -6.65
CA PRO A 258 -7.85 -2.15 -6.01
C PRO A 258 -7.38 -3.25 -5.06
N MET A 259 -8.28 -3.87 -4.28
CA MET A 259 -7.95 -4.99 -3.39
C MET A 259 -7.54 -6.28 -4.12
N ALA A 260 -7.82 -6.40 -5.42
CA ALA A 260 -7.43 -7.56 -6.25
C ALA A 260 -6.06 -7.37 -6.93
N THR A 261 -5.39 -6.23 -6.72
CA THR A 261 -3.99 -6.01 -7.11
C THR A 261 -3.03 -6.60 -6.07
N PRO A 262 -1.75 -6.89 -6.39
CA PRO A 262 -0.81 -7.46 -5.42
C PRO A 262 -0.68 -6.63 -4.14
N ILE A 263 -0.38 -5.32 -4.25
CA ILE A 263 -0.28 -4.43 -3.08
C ILE A 263 -1.63 -4.31 -2.37
N GLY A 264 -2.72 -4.15 -3.13
CA GLY A 264 -4.04 -4.00 -2.55
C GLY A 264 -4.52 -5.24 -1.79
N TYR A 265 -4.07 -6.43 -2.22
CA TYR A 265 -4.37 -7.69 -1.54
C TYR A 265 -3.65 -7.78 -0.19
N TYR A 266 -2.37 -7.40 -0.11
CA TYR A 266 -1.68 -7.33 1.18
C TYR A 266 -2.30 -6.29 2.13
N LEU A 267 -2.75 -5.15 1.59
CA LEU A 267 -3.52 -4.18 2.36
C LEU A 267 -4.87 -4.75 2.83
N TRP A 268 -5.54 -5.57 2.02
CA TRP A 268 -6.76 -6.26 2.42
C TRP A 268 -6.50 -7.24 3.56
N GLU A 269 -5.47 -8.09 3.44
CA GLU A 269 -5.07 -9.05 4.48
C GLU A 269 -4.68 -8.34 5.78
N ALA A 270 -4.05 -7.17 5.70
CA ALA A 270 -3.74 -6.32 6.87
C ALA A 270 -4.97 -5.62 7.50
N GLY A 271 -6.19 -5.93 7.05
CA GLY A 271 -7.45 -5.48 7.66
C GLY A 271 -8.01 -4.16 7.12
N PHE A 272 -7.49 -3.66 6.00
CA PHE A 272 -8.01 -2.44 5.35
C PHE A 272 -9.17 -2.80 4.42
N ARG A 273 -10.16 -1.91 4.30
CA ARG A 273 -11.41 -2.19 3.56
C ARG A 273 -11.87 -1.09 2.61
N TRP A 274 -11.40 0.14 2.80
CA TRP A 274 -11.66 1.22 1.85
C TRP A 274 -10.39 1.54 1.09
N PHE A 275 -10.50 1.61 -0.23
CA PHE A 275 -9.36 1.81 -1.13
C PHE A 275 -9.60 3.06 -1.99
N LYS A 276 -8.53 3.80 -2.22
CA LYS A 276 -8.49 4.91 -3.16
C LYS A 276 -7.19 4.86 -3.95
N ASP A 277 -7.33 4.81 -5.26
CA ASP A 277 -6.21 4.96 -6.16
C ASP A 277 -5.93 6.45 -6.44
N TRP A 278 -4.71 6.88 -6.16
CA TRP A 278 -4.22 8.22 -6.46
C TRP A 278 -3.33 8.17 -7.70
N TYR A 279 -3.98 8.21 -8.86
CA TYR A 279 -3.35 8.34 -10.16
C TYR A 279 -3.35 9.82 -10.59
N PHE A 280 -2.17 10.42 -10.77
CA PHE A 280 -2.01 11.81 -11.21
C PHE A 280 -1.39 11.85 -12.62
N PRO A 281 -2.19 11.96 -13.69
CA PRO A 281 -1.68 12.00 -15.05
C PRO A 281 -1.04 13.35 -15.45
N GLU A 282 -1.09 14.39 -14.60
CA GLU A 282 -0.85 15.77 -15.04
C GLU A 282 0.21 16.51 -14.19
N GLY A 283 1.48 16.49 -14.62
CA GLY A 283 2.38 17.64 -14.38
C GLY A 283 3.50 17.53 -13.36
N TRP A 284 3.99 16.33 -12.97
CA TRP A 284 5.21 16.08 -12.16
C TRP A 284 5.27 16.71 -10.74
N LEU A 285 4.40 17.66 -10.41
CA LEU A 285 4.43 18.43 -9.16
C LEU A 285 3.66 17.76 -8.01
N GLU A 286 2.77 16.81 -8.30
CA GLU A 286 1.77 16.31 -7.35
C GLU A 286 2.18 15.05 -6.56
N GLY A 287 3.39 14.54 -6.77
CA GLY A 287 3.93 13.39 -6.05
C GLY A 287 3.78 12.07 -6.80
N ALA A 288 4.25 10.98 -6.19
CA ALA A 288 4.20 9.65 -6.78
C ALA A 288 2.78 9.06 -6.75
N MET A 289 2.49 8.13 -7.68
CA MET A 289 1.25 7.35 -7.66
C MET A 289 1.16 6.50 -6.39
N LYS A 290 -0.02 6.46 -5.78
CA LYS A 290 -0.23 5.82 -4.46
C LYS A 290 -1.52 5.06 -4.42
N LEU A 291 -1.49 3.86 -3.85
CA LEU A 291 -2.66 3.13 -3.45
C LEU A 291 -2.90 3.38 -1.96
N GLN A 292 -3.95 4.14 -1.63
CA GLN A 292 -4.38 4.37 -0.27
C GLN A 292 -5.37 3.28 0.16
N ALA A 293 -5.18 2.74 1.36
CA ALA A 293 -6.17 1.92 2.03
C ALA A 293 -6.43 2.41 3.46
N THR A 294 -7.69 2.39 3.89
CA THR A 294 -8.14 2.86 5.22
C THR A 294 -8.76 1.72 6.02
N ARG A 295 -8.36 1.62 7.28
CA ARG A 295 -8.90 0.65 8.23
C ARG A 295 -10.30 1.10 8.67
N PRO A 296 -11.31 0.21 8.70
CA PRO A 296 -12.65 0.58 9.17
C PRO A 296 -12.61 1.28 10.52
N LEU A 297 -13.44 2.32 10.70
CA LEU A 297 -13.57 3.03 11.97
C LEU A 297 -14.23 2.13 13.03
N ASP A 298 -15.25 1.40 12.61
CA ASP A 298 -16.12 0.56 13.42
C ASP A 298 -16.66 -0.62 12.58
N GLU A 299 -17.47 -1.46 13.21
CA GLU A 299 -18.06 -2.65 12.57
C GLU A 299 -19.07 -2.30 11.48
N GLU A 300 -19.88 -1.26 11.68
CA GLU A 300 -20.85 -0.82 10.67
C GLU A 300 -20.14 -0.36 9.39
N SER A 301 -19.10 0.47 9.56
CA SER A 301 -18.25 0.90 8.46
C SER A 301 -17.56 -0.29 7.79
N ARG A 302 -17.12 -1.30 8.55
CA ARG A 302 -16.54 -2.53 8.00
C ARG A 302 -17.55 -3.27 7.14
N ALA A 303 -18.71 -3.62 7.69
CA ALA A 303 -19.76 -4.36 7.00
C ALA A 303 -20.19 -3.68 5.70
N ARG A 304 -20.36 -2.35 5.73
CA ARG A 304 -20.67 -1.57 4.52
C ARG A 304 -19.58 -1.71 3.46
N ARG A 305 -18.30 -1.55 3.84
CA ARG A 305 -17.17 -1.63 2.89
C ARG A 305 -16.96 -3.05 2.36
N GLU A 306 -17.16 -4.07 3.18
CA GLU A 306 -17.08 -5.47 2.77
C GLU A 306 -18.21 -5.84 1.81
N SER A 307 -19.43 -5.31 2.01
CA SER A 307 -20.54 -5.46 1.05
C SER A 307 -20.25 -4.78 -0.28
N GLU A 308 -19.71 -3.55 -0.27
CA GLU A 308 -19.25 -2.85 -1.48
C GLU A 308 -18.15 -3.62 -2.21
N ALA A 309 -17.19 -4.17 -1.46
CA ALA A 309 -16.10 -4.99 -1.98
C ALA A 309 -16.63 -6.26 -2.65
N ARG A 310 -17.52 -7.00 -1.97
CA ARG A 310 -18.15 -8.22 -2.49
C ARG A 310 -18.77 -7.95 -3.87
N ARG A 311 -19.62 -6.93 -3.98
CA ARG A 311 -20.27 -6.57 -5.25
C ARG A 311 -19.25 -6.30 -6.36
N ARG A 312 -18.24 -5.47 -6.09
CA ARG A 312 -17.21 -5.10 -7.07
C ARG A 312 -16.39 -6.30 -7.54
N LEU A 313 -16.04 -7.20 -6.63
CA LEU A 313 -15.26 -8.40 -6.94
C LEU A 313 -16.07 -9.41 -7.75
N GLU A 314 -17.34 -9.62 -7.40
CA GLU A 314 -18.27 -10.45 -8.17
C GLU A 314 -18.46 -9.90 -9.60
N GLU A 315 -18.67 -8.59 -9.75
CA GLU A 315 -18.78 -7.91 -11.05
C GLU A 315 -17.50 -8.09 -11.88
N PHE A 316 -16.33 -7.94 -11.25
CA PHE A 316 -15.02 -8.10 -11.89
C PHE A 316 -14.81 -9.54 -12.39
N ILE A 317 -15.03 -10.54 -11.54
CA ILE A 317 -14.88 -11.96 -11.89
C ILE A 317 -15.86 -12.34 -13.00
N ALA A 318 -17.11 -11.92 -12.91
CA ALA A 318 -18.11 -12.17 -13.95
C ALA A 318 -17.70 -11.50 -15.27
N GLY A 319 -17.14 -10.29 -15.22
CA GLY A 319 -16.59 -9.59 -16.37
C GLY A 319 -15.43 -10.33 -17.04
N ALA A 320 -14.47 -10.82 -16.25
CA ALA A 320 -13.34 -11.60 -16.74
C ALA A 320 -13.81 -12.90 -17.42
N ARG A 321 -14.72 -13.65 -16.78
CA ARG A 321 -15.30 -14.88 -17.35
C ARG A 321 -16.04 -14.65 -18.66
N ARG A 322 -16.75 -13.52 -18.82
CA ARG A 322 -17.41 -13.16 -20.09
C ARG A 322 -16.44 -12.87 -21.23
N ARG A 323 -15.26 -12.32 -20.93
CA ARG A 323 -14.23 -12.02 -21.94
C ARG A 323 -13.51 -13.28 -22.44
N GLY A 324 -13.59 -14.39 -21.72
CA GLY A 324 -12.97 -15.66 -22.08
C GLY A 324 -11.71 -15.94 -21.27
N ALA A 325 -10.69 -16.51 -21.91
CA ALA A 325 -9.44 -16.86 -21.23
C ALA A 325 -8.71 -15.58 -20.76
N PRO A 326 -8.58 -15.35 -19.44
CA PRO A 326 -7.86 -14.18 -18.93
C PRO A 326 -6.38 -14.30 -19.27
N ASP A 327 -5.72 -13.18 -19.53
CA ASP A 327 -4.26 -13.17 -19.55
C ASP A 327 -3.70 -13.51 -18.15
N PRO A 328 -2.42 -13.89 -18.03
CA PRO A 328 -1.86 -14.35 -16.76
C PRO A 328 -2.01 -13.35 -15.60
N GLU A 329 -2.02 -12.04 -15.88
CA GLU A 329 -2.16 -11.01 -14.86
C GLU A 329 -3.62 -10.89 -14.38
N GLU A 330 -4.57 -10.88 -15.31
CA GLU A 330 -6.00 -10.91 -14.97
C GLU A 330 -6.36 -12.20 -14.22
N ALA A 331 -5.78 -13.35 -14.60
CA ALA A 331 -5.98 -14.62 -13.90
C ALA A 331 -5.52 -14.57 -12.44
N ARG A 332 -4.36 -13.96 -12.15
CA ARG A 332 -3.89 -13.74 -10.77
C ARG A 332 -4.79 -12.78 -10.00
N ALA A 333 -5.27 -11.72 -10.64
CA ALA A 333 -6.21 -10.79 -10.00
C ALA A 333 -7.56 -11.45 -9.68
N VAL A 334 -8.09 -12.28 -10.59
CA VAL A 334 -9.29 -13.10 -10.36
C VAL A 334 -9.08 -14.05 -9.19
N SER A 335 -7.93 -14.75 -9.12
CA SER A 335 -7.63 -15.64 -8.00
C SER A 335 -7.61 -14.89 -6.64
N ARG A 336 -7.01 -13.70 -6.57
CA ARG A 336 -7.05 -12.87 -5.36
C ARG A 336 -8.47 -12.42 -5.02
N ALA A 337 -9.27 -12.04 -6.02
CA ALA A 337 -10.66 -11.67 -5.83
C ALA A 337 -11.51 -12.84 -5.29
N GLU A 338 -11.32 -14.04 -5.82
CA GLU A 338 -11.97 -15.28 -5.34
C GLU A 338 -11.57 -15.60 -3.91
N ASN A 339 -10.29 -15.46 -3.55
CA ASN A 339 -9.81 -15.64 -2.17
C ASN A 339 -10.50 -14.66 -1.20
N ILE A 340 -10.61 -13.38 -1.57
CA ILE A 340 -11.30 -12.37 -0.76
C ILE A 340 -12.78 -12.74 -0.58
N LEU A 341 -13.47 -13.13 -1.65
CA LEU A 341 -14.88 -13.53 -1.58
C LEU A 341 -15.10 -14.76 -0.69
N SER A 342 -14.17 -15.72 -0.74
CA SER A 342 -14.18 -16.88 0.14
C SER A 342 -14.02 -16.48 1.61
N GLU A 343 -13.07 -15.58 1.91
CA GLU A 343 -12.89 -15.04 3.27
C GLU A 343 -14.17 -14.37 3.77
N LEU A 344 -14.78 -13.51 2.96
CA LEU A 344 -16.02 -12.80 3.30
C LEU A 344 -17.23 -13.73 3.47
N ALA A 345 -17.22 -14.93 2.89
CA ALA A 345 -18.29 -15.91 3.04
C ALA A 345 -18.12 -16.79 4.30
N SER A 346 -16.90 -16.87 4.84
CA SER A 346 -16.57 -17.67 6.02
C SER A 346 -16.80 -16.96 7.37
N ARG A 347 -17.13 -15.66 7.32
CA ARG A 347 -17.46 -14.82 8.48
C ARG A 347 -18.98 -14.74 8.64
#